data_AF-A0A951Z1R6-F1
#
_entry.id   AF-A0A951Z1R6-F1
#
_cell.length_a   1.000
_cell.length_b   1.000
_cell.length_c   1.000
_cell.angle_alpha   90.00
_cell.angle_beta   90.00
_cell.angle_gamma   90.00
#
_symmetry.space_group_name_H-M   'P 1'
#
loop_
_entity.id
_entity.type
_entity.pdbx_description
1 polymer ?
#
loop_
_entity_poly.entity_id
_entity_poly.type
_entity_poly.pdbx_seq_one_letter_code
_entity_poly.pdbx_strand_id
1 'polypeptide(L)'
;MPRLLSLNLGSIRTVAYKGEEVPTGIYKTPVAGPAHLGLEGFEGDQVADRRNHGGLEKATYLYPWEHYAYWRERLGRDDLEPGQFGENLTTVGLDERSVLIGERFQIGEAVIEACQARIPCFKLEIRMDRPGFVEEFLKAERPGIYFRVLQPGLVSPNDAIESIHQPEGAATVWEANHTLHFDRGNLKAVRRILASEGLASGWREKFQSFLPGTVRYAWMPSPVGPLTVAVDARGRLTHVLFGEVVKPGWVRDEHAVGHVRKQLDEYFAGARKAFDLEVCPTGTAFQHEVWSALRGIPYGQTRSYGDIAEHLGRPDAARAVGRANGSNPISIVVPCHRVIGRDGSMTGFGGGTDVKARLLALEQGQPHSLFD
;
A
#
# COMPACT_ATOMS: atom_id res chain seq x y z
N MET A 1 25.94 -20.32 14.37
CA MET A 1 26.05 -19.80 12.99
C MET A 1 24.77 -20.16 12.25
N PRO A 2 24.29 -19.30 11.34
CA PRO A 2 23.11 -19.61 10.54
C PRO A 2 23.31 -20.87 9.68
N ARG A 3 22.26 -21.67 9.51
CA ARG A 3 22.32 -22.90 8.71
C ARG A 3 20.98 -23.30 8.12
N LEU A 4 21.01 -24.13 7.08
CA LEU A 4 19.83 -24.78 6.52
C LEU A 4 19.40 -25.95 7.40
N LEU A 5 18.24 -25.88 8.04
CA LEU A 5 17.68 -26.99 8.80
C LEU A 5 17.03 -28.02 7.87
N SER A 6 16.24 -27.55 6.91
CA SER A 6 15.53 -28.39 5.95
C SER A 6 15.49 -27.73 4.59
N LEU A 7 15.76 -28.53 3.55
CA LEU A 7 15.47 -28.18 2.17
C LEU A 7 14.13 -28.81 1.81
N ASN A 8 13.19 -28.00 1.32
CA ASN A 8 11.84 -28.46 1.00
C ASN A 8 11.50 -28.15 -0.46
N LEU A 9 11.01 -29.14 -1.19
CA LEU A 9 10.60 -29.00 -2.59
C LEU A 9 9.11 -29.36 -2.72
N GLY A 10 8.42 -28.73 -3.67
CA GLY A 10 7.00 -28.91 -3.93
C GLY A 10 6.72 -29.51 -5.31
N SER A 11 5.68 -30.34 -5.38
CA SER A 11 5.02 -30.73 -6.63
C SER A 11 3.70 -29.97 -6.75
N ILE A 12 3.29 -29.64 -7.98
CA ILE A 12 1.96 -29.03 -8.19
C ILE A 12 0.90 -30.06 -7.80
N ARG A 13 0.00 -29.64 -6.90
CA ARG A 13 -1.19 -30.40 -6.54
C ARG A 13 -2.42 -29.55 -6.83
N THR A 14 -3.48 -30.17 -7.33
CA THR A 14 -4.79 -29.53 -7.45
C THR A 14 -5.56 -29.76 -6.15
N VAL A 15 -6.08 -28.68 -5.57
CA VAL A 15 -6.88 -28.70 -4.34
C VAL A 15 -8.21 -28.02 -4.56
N ALA A 16 -9.28 -28.58 -4.01
CA ALA A 16 -10.59 -27.95 -4.04
C ALA A 16 -10.64 -26.78 -3.03
N TYR A 17 -10.95 -25.58 -3.50
CA TYR A 17 -11.13 -24.40 -2.66
C TYR A 17 -12.33 -23.59 -3.12
N LYS A 18 -13.32 -23.41 -2.23
CA LYS A 18 -14.58 -22.70 -2.51
C LYS A 18 -15.32 -23.21 -3.76
N GLY A 19 -15.26 -24.52 -4.02
CA GLY A 19 -15.93 -25.16 -5.16
C GLY A 19 -15.13 -25.16 -6.46
N GLU A 20 -13.93 -24.56 -6.47
CA GLU A 20 -13.04 -24.50 -7.64
C GLU A 20 -11.80 -25.38 -7.45
N GLU A 21 -11.27 -25.94 -8.55
CA GLU A 21 -10.00 -26.65 -8.56
C GLU A 21 -8.83 -25.67 -8.71
N VAL A 22 -7.97 -25.60 -7.69
CA VAL A 22 -6.85 -24.66 -7.64
C VAL A 22 -5.51 -25.42 -7.71
N PRO A 23 -4.68 -25.24 -8.75
CA PRO A 23 -3.33 -25.77 -8.76
C PRO A 23 -2.43 -24.97 -7.82
N THR A 24 -1.68 -25.66 -6.96
CA THR A 24 -0.81 -25.03 -5.97
C THR A 24 0.46 -25.84 -5.69
N GLY A 25 1.60 -25.15 -5.61
CA GLY A 25 2.89 -25.69 -5.15
C GLY A 25 3.18 -25.36 -3.68
N ILE A 26 2.16 -24.94 -2.91
CA ILE A 26 2.33 -24.55 -1.50
C ILE A 26 2.71 -25.73 -0.59
N TYR A 27 2.41 -26.96 -1.03
CA TYR A 27 2.76 -28.17 -0.32
C TYR A 27 4.20 -28.57 -0.63
N LYS A 28 5.13 -28.06 0.18
CA LYS A 28 6.53 -28.48 0.14
C LYS A 28 6.80 -29.53 1.20
N THR A 29 7.67 -30.47 0.87
CA THR A 29 8.08 -31.55 1.76
C THR A 29 9.61 -31.59 1.86
N PRO A 30 10.18 -31.93 3.02
CA PRO A 30 11.62 -32.10 3.19
C PRO A 30 12.21 -33.09 2.18
N VAL A 31 13.39 -32.78 1.65
CA VAL A 31 14.19 -33.71 0.84
C VAL A 31 15.47 -34.07 1.57
N ALA A 32 15.90 -35.33 1.43
CA ALA A 32 17.07 -35.85 2.16
C ALA A 32 18.42 -35.47 1.52
N GLY A 33 18.43 -35.21 0.21
CA GLY A 33 19.65 -34.98 -0.57
C GLY A 33 19.80 -33.55 -1.05
N PRO A 34 20.96 -33.24 -1.67
CA PRO A 34 21.18 -31.96 -2.35
C PRO A 34 20.16 -31.73 -3.47
N ALA A 35 19.85 -30.46 -3.73
CA ALA A 35 19.16 -30.05 -4.95
C ALA A 35 19.89 -28.86 -5.61
N HIS A 36 19.83 -28.81 -6.93
CA HIS A 36 20.42 -27.72 -7.71
C HIS A 36 19.52 -26.49 -7.66
N LEU A 37 20.05 -25.37 -7.18
CA LEU A 37 19.39 -24.07 -7.15
C LEU A 37 19.78 -23.27 -8.39
N GLY A 38 18.86 -23.18 -9.36
CA GLY A 38 19.01 -22.34 -10.56
C GLY A 38 18.60 -20.89 -10.32
N LEU A 39 18.77 -20.04 -11.35
CA LEU A 39 18.44 -18.61 -11.28
C LEU A 39 16.95 -18.32 -10.99
N GLU A 40 16.06 -19.22 -11.40
CA GLU A 40 14.61 -19.07 -11.21
C GLU A 40 14.04 -19.95 -10.09
N GLY A 41 14.90 -20.76 -9.44
CA GLY A 41 14.53 -21.63 -8.31
C GLY A 41 15.14 -23.02 -8.39
N PHE A 42 14.72 -23.88 -7.46
CA PHE A 42 15.22 -25.24 -7.34
C PHE A 42 14.72 -26.15 -8.46
N GLU A 43 15.62 -26.97 -9.01
CA GLU A 43 15.23 -28.08 -9.87
C GLU A 43 14.33 -29.06 -9.11
N GLY A 44 13.22 -29.45 -9.74
CA GLY A 44 12.20 -30.28 -9.11
C GLY A 44 11.16 -29.53 -8.27
N ASP A 45 11.33 -28.22 -8.00
CA ASP A 45 10.30 -27.39 -7.36
C ASP A 45 9.35 -26.81 -8.42
N GLN A 46 8.12 -27.33 -8.48
CA GLN A 46 7.15 -26.87 -9.48
C GLN A 46 6.34 -25.66 -8.98
N VAL A 47 6.39 -24.56 -9.73
CA VAL A 47 5.63 -23.34 -9.45
C VAL A 47 4.39 -23.26 -10.34
N ALA A 48 3.20 -23.36 -9.74
CA ALA A 48 1.92 -23.37 -10.47
C ALA A 48 1.56 -22.05 -11.18
N ASP A 49 2.01 -20.91 -10.66
CA ASP A 49 1.68 -19.58 -11.20
C ASP A 49 2.96 -18.75 -11.28
N ARG A 50 3.65 -18.82 -12.43
CA ARG A 50 4.91 -18.11 -12.70
C ARG A 50 4.76 -16.60 -12.82
N ARG A 51 3.52 -16.08 -12.94
CA ARG A 51 3.25 -14.64 -13.07
C ARG A 51 3.26 -13.95 -11.71
N ASN A 52 2.79 -14.63 -10.67
CA ASN A 52 2.72 -14.07 -9.32
C ASN A 52 3.70 -14.72 -8.32
N HIS A 53 4.12 -15.97 -8.58
CA HIS A 53 5.03 -16.75 -7.75
C HIS A 53 6.26 -17.17 -8.56
N GLY A 54 7.45 -17.10 -7.96
CA GLY A 54 8.72 -17.38 -8.66
C GLY A 54 9.23 -16.21 -9.51
N GLY A 55 10.17 -16.51 -10.41
CA GLY A 55 10.95 -15.53 -11.16
C GLY A 55 12.25 -15.16 -10.44
N LEU A 56 13.14 -14.43 -11.12
CA LEU A 56 14.50 -14.15 -10.64
C LEU A 56 14.55 -13.52 -9.24
N GLU A 57 13.56 -12.69 -8.86
CA GLU A 57 13.50 -12.03 -7.55
C GLU A 57 12.70 -12.81 -6.48
N LYS A 58 12.27 -14.04 -6.80
CA LYS A 58 11.58 -14.97 -5.88
C LYS A 58 12.07 -16.40 -6.12
N ALA A 59 13.33 -16.56 -6.51
CA ALA A 59 13.90 -17.85 -6.89
C ALA A 59 13.84 -18.85 -5.73
N THR A 60 14.11 -18.41 -4.50
CA THR A 60 13.96 -19.25 -3.31
C THR A 60 13.34 -18.48 -2.14
N TYR A 61 12.54 -19.19 -1.34
CA TYR A 61 11.88 -18.66 -0.15
C TYR A 61 12.44 -19.29 1.11
N LEU A 62 12.80 -18.45 2.07
CA LEU A 62 13.29 -18.82 3.39
C LEU A 62 12.27 -18.53 4.48
N TYR A 63 12.10 -19.49 5.40
CA TYR A 63 11.33 -19.28 6.63
C TYR A 63 12.14 -19.70 7.87
N PRO A 64 12.32 -18.81 8.85
CA PRO A 64 13.03 -19.13 10.09
C PRO A 64 12.30 -20.19 10.92
N TRP A 65 13.03 -21.21 11.39
CA TRP A 65 12.52 -22.26 12.27
C TRP A 65 12.02 -21.69 13.60
N GLU A 66 12.63 -20.60 14.07
CA GLU A 66 12.25 -19.87 15.26
C GLU A 66 10.78 -19.41 15.20
N HIS A 67 10.27 -19.08 14.01
CA HIS A 67 8.87 -18.67 13.83
C HIS A 67 7.88 -19.83 13.95
N TYR A 68 8.33 -21.09 13.79
CA TYR A 68 7.45 -22.24 13.99
C TYR A 68 6.99 -22.35 15.45
N ALA A 69 7.87 -22.05 16.41
CA ALA A 69 7.50 -22.05 17.83
C ALA A 69 6.35 -21.06 18.11
N TYR A 70 6.46 -19.85 17.56
CA TYR A 70 5.41 -18.83 17.63
C TYR A 70 4.09 -19.35 17.05
N TRP A 71 4.12 -19.97 15.86
CA TRP A 71 2.90 -20.45 15.22
C TRP A 71 2.28 -21.66 15.92
N ARG A 72 3.08 -22.58 16.46
CA ARG A 72 2.59 -23.73 17.23
C ARG A 72 1.79 -23.26 18.45
N GLU A 73 2.34 -22.31 19.19
CA GLU A 73 1.66 -21.68 20.33
C GLU A 73 0.42 -20.91 19.88
N ARG A 74 0.56 -20.02 18.90
CA ARG A 74 -0.51 -19.12 18.44
C ARG A 74 -1.71 -19.87 17.86
N LEU A 75 -1.47 -21.00 17.21
CA LEU A 75 -2.49 -21.83 16.56
C LEU A 75 -2.95 -23.02 17.41
N GLY A 76 -2.26 -23.32 18.52
CA GLY A 76 -2.52 -24.54 19.30
C GLY A 76 -2.28 -25.81 18.49
N ARG A 77 -1.22 -25.83 17.67
CA ARG A 77 -0.88 -26.91 16.74
C ARG A 77 0.53 -27.43 17.03
N ASP A 78 0.71 -28.74 17.03
CA ASP A 78 2.01 -29.40 17.17
C ASP A 78 2.49 -30.05 15.85
N ASP A 79 1.64 -30.08 14.83
CA ASP A 79 1.84 -30.72 13.52
C ASP A 79 2.55 -29.85 12.47
N LEU A 80 3.06 -28.68 12.84
CA LEU A 80 3.77 -27.80 11.89
C LEU A 80 5.19 -28.33 11.62
N GLU A 81 5.45 -28.74 10.38
CA GLU A 81 6.72 -29.32 9.91
C GLU A 81 7.46 -28.40 8.91
N PRO A 82 8.78 -28.54 8.71
CA PRO A 82 9.50 -27.78 7.68
C PRO A 82 8.82 -27.83 6.31
N GLY A 83 8.71 -26.67 5.64
CA GLY A 83 7.95 -26.50 4.39
C GLY A 83 6.48 -26.12 4.58
N GLN A 84 5.98 -26.06 5.82
CA GLN A 84 4.58 -25.73 6.14
C GLN A 84 4.13 -24.37 5.60
N PHE A 85 5.03 -23.39 5.54
CA PHE A 85 4.74 -22.05 5.02
C PHE A 85 5.04 -21.93 3.52
N GLY A 86 5.40 -23.04 2.87
CA GLY A 86 5.75 -23.14 1.45
C GLY A 86 7.16 -22.65 1.15
N GLU A 87 8.03 -22.60 2.16
CA GLU A 87 9.44 -22.26 2.03
C GLU A 87 10.27 -23.38 1.45
N ASN A 88 11.26 -23.01 0.65
CA ASN A 88 12.30 -23.94 0.22
C ASN A 88 13.33 -24.16 1.32
N LEU A 89 13.67 -23.09 2.03
CA LEU A 89 14.74 -23.07 3.01
C LEU A 89 14.16 -22.85 4.40
N THR A 90 14.04 -23.91 5.18
CA THR A 90 13.78 -23.75 6.62
C THR A 90 15.12 -23.57 7.31
N THR A 91 15.36 -22.41 7.93
CA THR A 91 16.68 -22.04 8.46
C THR A 91 16.68 -21.82 9.96
N VAL A 92 17.85 -21.86 10.58
CA VAL A 92 18.07 -21.47 11.98
C VAL A 92 19.08 -20.33 12.00
N GLY A 93 18.86 -19.33 12.85
CA GLY A 93 19.76 -18.21 13.10
C GLY A 93 19.72 -17.09 12.07
N LEU A 94 18.70 -17.05 11.21
CA LEU A 94 18.53 -16.01 10.19
C LEU A 94 17.06 -15.60 10.11
N ASP A 95 16.73 -14.34 10.39
CA ASP A 95 15.36 -13.81 10.30
C ASP A 95 15.29 -12.45 9.58
N GLU A 96 14.07 -12.06 9.22
CA GLU A 96 13.81 -10.81 8.48
C GLU A 96 14.19 -9.54 9.24
N ARG A 97 14.36 -9.59 10.57
CA ARG A 97 14.72 -8.43 11.40
C ARG A 97 16.22 -8.19 11.39
N SER A 98 17.03 -9.24 11.23
CA SER A 98 18.49 -9.11 11.10
C SER A 98 18.96 -8.95 9.66
N VAL A 99 18.27 -9.56 8.69
CA VAL A 99 18.74 -9.57 7.28
C VAL A 99 18.46 -8.25 6.58
N LEU A 100 19.48 -7.71 5.92
CA LEU A 100 19.40 -6.49 5.11
C LEU A 100 18.99 -6.79 3.66
N ILE A 101 18.23 -5.87 3.06
CA ILE A 101 17.95 -5.93 1.62
C ILE A 101 19.23 -5.70 0.83
N GLY A 102 19.61 -6.67 -0.01
CA GLY A 102 20.87 -6.71 -0.74
C GLY A 102 21.98 -7.48 -0.03
N GLU A 103 21.74 -8.02 1.16
CA GLU A 103 22.70 -8.91 1.82
C GLU A 103 22.85 -10.21 1.04
N ARG A 104 24.09 -10.64 0.86
CA ARG A 104 24.43 -11.84 0.08
C ARG A 104 24.98 -12.91 0.98
N PHE A 105 24.47 -14.11 0.78
CA PHE A 105 24.85 -15.28 1.54
C PHE A 105 25.36 -16.37 0.61
N GLN A 106 26.40 -17.05 1.04
CA GLN A 106 26.78 -18.34 0.48
C GLN A 106 26.03 -19.45 1.22
N ILE A 107 25.48 -20.39 0.45
CA ILE A 107 24.83 -21.61 0.96
C ILE A 107 25.17 -22.76 0.00
N GLY A 108 25.94 -23.73 0.49
CA GLY A 108 26.56 -24.74 -0.37
C GLY A 108 27.42 -24.07 -1.46
N GLU A 109 27.12 -24.38 -2.72
CA GLU A 109 27.77 -23.79 -3.89
C GLU A 109 27.06 -22.52 -4.41
N ALA A 110 25.86 -22.23 -3.90
CA ALA A 110 25.03 -21.13 -4.38
C ALA A 110 25.32 -19.82 -3.63
N VAL A 111 25.14 -18.70 -4.33
CA VAL A 111 25.11 -17.36 -3.74
C VAL A 111 23.73 -16.75 -3.93
N ILE A 112 23.10 -16.36 -2.84
CA ILE A 112 21.75 -15.80 -2.80
C ILE A 112 21.75 -14.38 -2.22
N GLU A 113 20.89 -13.50 -2.74
CA GLU A 113 20.75 -12.11 -2.30
C GLU A 113 19.32 -11.82 -1.82
N ALA A 114 19.19 -11.30 -0.59
CA ALA A 114 17.90 -10.98 0.02
C ALA A 114 17.26 -9.78 -0.70
N CYS A 115 16.01 -9.88 -1.15
CA CYS A 115 15.43 -8.83 -2.00
C CYS A 115 14.04 -8.34 -1.62
N GLN A 116 13.24 -9.15 -0.92
CA GLN A 116 11.91 -8.77 -0.45
C GLN A 116 11.38 -9.73 0.62
N ALA A 117 10.40 -9.29 1.40
CA ALA A 117 9.64 -10.19 2.25
C ALA A 117 8.59 -10.97 1.45
N ARG A 118 8.08 -12.06 2.02
CA ARG A 118 6.92 -12.74 1.45
C ARG A 118 5.64 -11.93 1.66
N ILE A 119 4.87 -11.78 0.59
CA ILE A 119 3.48 -11.35 0.66
C ILE A 119 2.59 -12.62 0.65
N PRO A 120 1.87 -12.94 1.73
CA PRO A 120 0.99 -14.10 1.79
C PRO A 120 -0.20 -13.96 0.83
N CYS A 121 -0.72 -15.10 0.36
CA CYS A 121 -1.90 -15.18 -0.51
C CYS A 121 -2.83 -16.29 -0.01
N PHE A 122 -4.04 -16.40 -0.59
CA PHE A 122 -5.06 -17.36 -0.16
C PHE A 122 -4.61 -18.83 -0.18
N LYS A 123 -3.59 -19.20 -0.98
CA LYS A 123 -3.00 -20.55 -0.97
C LYS A 123 -2.40 -20.93 0.37
N LEU A 124 -1.95 -19.95 1.16
CA LEU A 124 -1.50 -20.20 2.53
C LEU A 124 -2.67 -20.56 3.46
N GLU A 125 -3.85 -19.96 3.27
CA GLU A 125 -5.05 -20.33 4.04
C GLU A 125 -5.46 -21.78 3.75
N ILE A 126 -5.38 -22.19 2.48
CA ILE A 126 -5.61 -23.57 2.06
C ILE A 126 -4.61 -24.51 2.76
N ARG A 127 -3.32 -24.17 2.72
CA ARG A 127 -2.26 -25.00 3.34
C ARG A 127 -2.42 -25.15 4.86
N MET A 128 -2.93 -24.10 5.49
CA MET A 128 -3.11 -24.02 6.94
C MET A 128 -4.49 -24.51 7.40
N ASP A 129 -5.38 -24.83 6.47
CA ASP A 129 -6.78 -25.18 6.71
C ASP A 129 -7.48 -24.19 7.66
N ARG A 130 -7.25 -22.90 7.40
CA ARG A 130 -7.68 -21.82 8.30
C ARG A 130 -8.10 -20.56 7.52
N PRO A 131 -9.40 -20.32 7.35
CA PRO A 131 -9.90 -19.09 6.75
C PRO A 131 -9.42 -17.84 7.51
N GLY A 132 -9.02 -16.80 6.79
CA GLY A 132 -8.52 -15.56 7.38
C GLY A 132 -7.07 -15.61 7.86
N PHE A 133 -6.39 -16.75 7.70
CA PHE A 133 -5.00 -16.88 8.14
C PHE A 133 -4.03 -15.94 7.43
N VAL A 134 -4.35 -15.47 6.21
CA VAL A 134 -3.52 -14.45 5.54
C VAL A 134 -3.42 -13.16 6.36
N GLU A 135 -4.53 -12.70 6.94
CA GLU A 135 -4.54 -11.51 7.78
C GLU A 135 -3.79 -11.73 9.10
N GLU A 136 -3.99 -12.90 9.71
CA GLU A 136 -3.26 -13.31 10.93
C GLU A 136 -1.75 -13.36 10.69
N PHE A 137 -1.32 -13.95 9.56
CA PHE A 137 0.07 -14.02 9.13
C PHE A 137 0.69 -12.64 8.86
N LEU A 138 -0.05 -11.74 8.20
CA LEU A 138 0.40 -10.37 7.97
C LEU A 138 0.62 -9.62 9.29
N LYS A 139 -0.34 -9.70 10.23
CA LYS A 139 -0.28 -9.02 11.53
C LYS A 139 0.83 -9.55 12.44
N ALA A 140 1.27 -10.79 12.25
CA ALA A 140 2.38 -11.35 13.02
C ALA A 140 3.74 -10.73 12.63
N GLU A 141 3.85 -10.08 11.46
CA GLU A 141 5.09 -9.50 10.93
C GLU A 141 6.28 -10.46 10.90
N ARG A 142 5.99 -11.74 10.63
CA ARG A 142 6.97 -12.84 10.47
C ARG A 142 6.89 -13.42 9.06
N PRO A 143 7.17 -12.64 8.00
CA PRO A 143 6.94 -13.06 6.62
C PRO A 143 7.98 -14.06 6.10
N GLY A 144 9.17 -14.14 6.70
CA GLY A 144 10.33 -14.75 6.05
C GLY A 144 10.81 -13.93 4.83
N ILE A 145 11.72 -14.50 4.06
CA ILE A 145 12.54 -13.74 3.11
C ILE A 145 12.59 -14.44 1.74
N TYR A 146 12.36 -13.68 0.68
CA TYR A 146 12.66 -14.12 -0.69
C TYR A 146 14.06 -13.68 -1.10
N PHE A 147 14.75 -14.62 -1.75
CA PHE A 147 16.06 -14.40 -2.33
C PHE A 147 16.03 -14.56 -3.85
N ARG A 148 16.87 -13.77 -4.51
CA ARG A 148 17.34 -14.05 -5.86
C ARG A 148 18.64 -14.86 -5.81
N VAL A 149 18.96 -15.55 -6.89
CA VAL A 149 20.19 -16.34 -7.02
C VAL A 149 21.16 -15.58 -7.90
N LEU A 150 22.34 -15.27 -7.37
CA LEU A 150 23.44 -14.61 -8.10
C LEU A 150 24.38 -15.64 -8.72
N GLN A 151 24.60 -16.76 -8.01
CA GLN A 151 25.36 -17.90 -8.48
C GLN A 151 24.55 -19.17 -8.23
N PRO A 152 24.15 -19.90 -9.28
CA PRO A 152 23.56 -21.23 -9.16
C PRO A 152 24.52 -22.25 -8.54
N GLY A 153 24.00 -23.28 -7.90
CA GLY A 153 24.82 -24.33 -7.30
C GLY A 153 24.02 -25.37 -6.51
N LEU A 154 24.69 -26.42 -6.07
CA LEU A 154 24.08 -27.41 -5.17
C LEU A 154 23.92 -26.84 -3.76
N VAL A 155 22.74 -27.10 -3.19
CA VAL A 155 22.38 -26.78 -1.80
C VAL A 155 21.87 -28.05 -1.13
N SER A 156 22.38 -28.34 0.07
CA SER A 156 22.08 -29.54 0.85
C SER A 156 21.53 -29.17 2.23
N PRO A 157 20.63 -30.01 2.81
CA PRO A 157 20.29 -29.89 4.23
C PRO A 157 21.55 -29.84 5.11
N ASN A 158 21.53 -28.98 6.14
CA ASN A 158 22.64 -28.68 7.06
C ASN A 158 23.77 -27.81 6.52
N ASP A 159 23.71 -27.33 5.27
CA ASP A 159 24.66 -26.33 4.78
C ASP A 159 24.70 -25.11 5.70
N ALA A 160 25.92 -24.63 5.98
CA ALA A 160 26.12 -23.36 6.64
C ALA A 160 25.64 -22.21 5.73
N ILE A 161 25.13 -21.15 6.35
CA ILE A 161 24.73 -19.94 5.66
C ILE A 161 25.64 -18.82 6.12
N GLU A 162 26.52 -18.39 5.23
CA GLU A 162 27.57 -17.41 5.53
C GLU A 162 27.29 -16.09 4.83
N SER A 163 27.23 -15.00 5.59
CA SER A 163 27.14 -13.65 5.03
C SER A 163 28.47 -13.30 4.35
N ILE A 164 28.47 -13.17 3.03
CA ILE A 164 29.65 -12.83 2.23
C ILE A 164 29.66 -11.36 1.78
N HIS A 165 28.54 -10.66 1.90
CA HIS A 165 28.43 -9.23 1.64
C HIS A 165 27.26 -8.62 2.42
N GLN A 166 27.54 -7.56 3.18
CA GLN A 166 26.52 -6.76 3.85
C GLN A 166 26.43 -5.37 3.21
N PRO A 167 25.26 -4.93 2.75
CA PRO A 167 25.08 -3.61 2.16
C PRO A 167 25.05 -2.54 3.25
N GLU A 168 25.82 -1.47 3.06
CA GLU A 168 25.86 -0.35 4.01
C GLU A 168 24.58 0.49 3.94
N GLY A 169 23.98 0.78 5.10
CA GLY A 169 22.83 1.69 5.21
C GLY A 169 21.51 1.16 4.65
N ALA A 170 21.45 -0.09 4.21
CA ALA A 170 20.23 -0.72 3.70
C ALA A 170 19.17 -0.92 4.80
N ALA A 171 17.91 -0.99 4.40
CA ALA A 171 16.82 -1.37 5.29
C ALA A 171 16.81 -2.89 5.53
N THR A 172 16.28 -3.31 6.67
CA THR A 172 16.02 -4.75 6.91
C THR A 172 14.81 -5.21 6.10
N VAL A 173 14.73 -6.52 5.83
CA VAL A 173 13.57 -7.12 5.17
C VAL A 173 12.28 -6.86 5.98
N TRP A 174 12.38 -6.90 7.32
CA TRP A 174 11.28 -6.56 8.23
C TRP A 174 10.87 -5.08 8.11
N GLU A 175 11.81 -4.13 8.10
CA GLU A 175 11.51 -2.70 7.98
C GLU A 175 10.72 -2.42 6.70
N ALA A 176 11.12 -3.04 5.59
CA ALA A 176 10.38 -2.94 4.34
C ALA A 176 8.98 -3.55 4.46
N ASN A 177 8.84 -4.75 5.03
CA ASN A 177 7.53 -5.37 5.22
C ASN A 177 6.60 -4.51 6.08
N HIS A 178 7.09 -4.04 7.22
CA HIS A 178 6.34 -3.17 8.12
C HIS A 178 5.89 -1.89 7.42
N THR A 179 6.81 -1.21 6.72
CA THR A 179 6.51 0.03 6.00
C THR A 179 5.47 -0.20 4.90
N LEU A 180 5.56 -1.32 4.16
CA LEU A 180 4.62 -1.64 3.09
C LEU A 180 3.19 -1.85 3.61
N HIS A 181 3.05 -2.50 4.76
CA HIS A 181 1.75 -2.95 5.26
C HIS A 181 1.12 -2.02 6.31
N PHE A 182 1.93 -1.36 7.12
CA PHE A 182 1.47 -0.67 8.33
C PHE A 182 1.92 0.80 8.44
N ASP A 183 3.02 1.19 7.78
CA ASP A 183 3.62 2.52 7.96
C ASP A 183 4.01 3.23 6.65
N ARG A 184 3.10 3.22 5.66
CA ARG A 184 3.34 3.81 4.32
C ARG A 184 3.62 5.31 4.35
N GLY A 185 3.23 6.01 5.42
CA GLY A 185 3.44 7.44 5.61
C GLY A 185 4.85 7.82 6.07
N ASN A 186 5.66 6.85 6.50
CA ASN A 186 7.01 7.09 6.99
C ASN A 186 8.00 7.27 5.82
N LEU A 187 8.03 8.49 5.29
CA LEU A 187 8.87 8.84 4.14
C LEU A 187 10.37 8.65 4.39
N LYS A 188 10.82 8.65 5.65
CA LYS A 188 12.22 8.36 6.00
C LYS A 188 12.53 6.88 5.76
N ALA A 189 11.67 5.98 6.23
CA ALA A 189 11.78 4.55 5.96
C ALA A 189 11.64 4.26 4.46
N VAL A 190 10.62 4.83 3.78
CA VAL A 190 10.42 4.66 2.33
C VAL A 190 11.67 5.04 1.53
N ARG A 191 12.31 6.18 1.83
CA ARG A 191 13.54 6.60 1.14
C ARG A 191 14.71 5.66 1.41
N ARG A 192 14.89 5.17 2.64
CA ARG A 192 15.94 4.19 2.98
C ARG A 192 15.73 2.86 2.25
N ILE A 193 14.50 2.36 2.23
CA ILE A 193 14.15 1.12 1.52
C ILE A 193 14.44 1.28 0.02
N LEU A 194 14.05 2.41 -0.58
CA LEU A 194 14.35 2.70 -1.98
C LEU A 194 15.84 2.86 -2.27
N ALA A 195 16.64 3.29 -1.30
CA ALA A 195 18.10 3.35 -1.43
C ALA A 195 18.78 1.98 -1.32
N SER A 196 18.07 0.94 -0.88
CA SER A 196 18.62 -0.42 -0.79
C SER A 196 18.74 -1.01 -2.21
N GLU A 197 19.97 -1.28 -2.67
CA GLU A 197 20.24 -1.70 -4.05
C GLU A 197 19.58 -3.04 -4.42
N GLY A 198 19.60 -4.01 -3.50
CA GLY A 198 19.03 -5.34 -3.70
C GLY A 198 17.49 -5.42 -3.67
N LEU A 199 16.77 -4.30 -3.51
CA LEU A 199 15.32 -4.30 -3.41
C LEU A 199 14.66 -4.82 -4.69
N ALA A 200 13.73 -5.76 -4.55
CA ALA A 200 12.98 -6.32 -5.67
C ALA A 200 12.20 -5.24 -6.45
N SER A 201 12.20 -5.33 -7.77
CA SER A 201 11.57 -4.37 -8.70
C SER A 201 10.12 -4.04 -8.35
N GLY A 202 9.29 -5.08 -8.13
CA GLY A 202 7.89 -4.91 -7.77
C GLY A 202 7.67 -4.28 -6.38
N TRP A 203 8.63 -4.38 -5.47
CA TRP A 203 8.60 -3.63 -4.20
C TRP A 203 9.06 -2.19 -4.42
N ARG A 204 10.10 -1.97 -5.22
CA ARG A 204 10.60 -0.63 -5.58
C ARG A 204 9.48 0.23 -6.18
N GLU A 205 8.71 -0.30 -7.12
CA GLU A 205 7.55 0.41 -7.70
C GLU A 205 6.50 0.79 -6.66
N LYS A 206 6.18 -0.13 -5.72
CA LYS A 206 5.23 0.14 -4.63
C LYS A 206 5.74 1.27 -3.72
N PHE A 207 6.99 1.21 -3.28
CA PHE A 207 7.56 2.26 -2.44
C PHE A 207 7.71 3.60 -3.15
N GLN A 208 8.06 3.60 -4.44
CA GLN A 208 8.06 4.82 -5.25
C GLN A 208 6.68 5.47 -5.28
N SER A 209 5.60 4.66 -5.30
CA SER A 209 4.23 5.19 -5.23
C SER A 209 3.86 5.81 -3.87
N PHE A 210 4.63 5.52 -2.81
CA PHE A 210 4.45 6.13 -1.49
C PHE A 210 5.23 7.43 -1.33
N LEU A 211 6.28 7.63 -2.14
CA LEU A 211 6.91 8.94 -2.19
C LEU A 211 5.90 9.95 -2.74
N PRO A 212 5.76 11.12 -2.11
CA PRO A 212 5.05 12.21 -2.74
C PRO A 212 5.77 12.50 -4.05
N GLY A 213 5.12 12.21 -5.18
CA GLY A 213 5.60 12.65 -6.48
C GLY A 213 5.71 14.17 -6.50
N THR A 214 6.45 14.72 -7.47
CA THR A 214 6.44 16.17 -7.70
C THR A 214 4.99 16.62 -7.83
N VAL A 215 4.52 17.37 -6.85
CA VAL A 215 3.20 17.98 -6.91
C VAL A 215 3.30 19.13 -7.89
N ARG A 216 2.55 19.03 -8.98
CA ARG A 216 2.46 20.07 -9.99
C ARG A 216 1.27 20.95 -9.69
N TYR A 217 1.46 22.25 -9.68
CA TYR A 217 0.38 23.18 -9.35
C TYR A 217 0.29 24.32 -10.34
N ALA A 218 -0.87 24.97 -10.37
CA ALA A 218 -1.01 26.30 -10.91
C ALA A 218 -2.11 27.06 -10.20
N TRP A 219 -2.08 28.38 -10.36
CA TRP A 219 -3.13 29.25 -9.89
C TRP A 219 -4.18 29.43 -10.99
N MET A 220 -5.43 29.55 -10.59
CA MET A 220 -6.50 29.95 -11.48
C MET A 220 -7.34 31.06 -10.84
N PRO A 221 -7.73 32.09 -11.59
CA PRO A 221 -8.80 32.98 -11.15
C PRO A 221 -10.10 32.18 -11.06
N SER A 222 -10.98 32.56 -10.14
CA SER A 222 -12.33 32.02 -10.06
C SER A 222 -13.29 33.06 -9.49
N PRO A 223 -14.61 32.88 -9.65
CA PRO A 223 -15.58 33.77 -9.01
C PRO A 223 -15.39 33.88 -7.50
N VAL A 224 -14.90 32.82 -6.84
CA VAL A 224 -14.67 32.78 -5.39
C VAL A 224 -13.26 33.21 -4.96
N GLY A 225 -12.58 33.97 -5.82
CA GLY A 225 -11.20 34.40 -5.62
C GLY A 225 -10.18 33.45 -6.26
N PRO A 226 -8.87 33.73 -6.13
CA PRO A 226 -7.82 32.87 -6.67
C PRO A 226 -7.88 31.48 -6.05
N LEU A 227 -7.59 30.44 -6.83
CA LEU A 227 -7.46 29.08 -6.36
C LEU A 227 -6.08 28.52 -6.74
N THR A 228 -5.43 27.80 -5.82
CA THR A 228 -4.34 26.88 -6.17
C THR A 228 -4.91 25.50 -6.43
N VAL A 229 -4.65 24.97 -7.62
CA VAL A 229 -4.96 23.59 -8.00
C VAL A 229 -3.66 22.81 -8.08
N ALA A 230 -3.62 21.60 -7.51
CA ALA A 230 -2.41 20.79 -7.52
C ALA A 230 -2.68 19.29 -7.75
N VAL A 231 -1.86 18.67 -8.60
CA VAL A 231 -1.94 17.26 -8.97
C VAL A 231 -0.64 16.53 -8.64
N ASP A 232 -0.72 15.23 -8.40
CA ASP A 232 0.47 14.39 -8.26
C ASP A 232 1.16 14.15 -9.62
N ALA A 233 2.27 13.40 -9.59
CA ALA A 233 3.02 13.07 -10.81
C ALA A 233 2.21 12.29 -11.86
N ARG A 234 1.11 11.64 -11.46
CA ARG A 234 0.18 10.89 -12.34
C ARG A 234 -1.01 11.73 -12.80
N GLY A 235 -1.08 13.00 -12.41
CA GLY A 235 -2.17 13.90 -12.78
C GLY A 235 -3.39 13.80 -11.86
N ARG A 236 -3.35 13.05 -10.75
CA ARG A 236 -4.48 12.92 -9.83
C ARG A 236 -4.56 14.13 -8.92
N LEU A 237 -5.76 14.65 -8.69
CA LEU A 237 -6.00 15.85 -7.89
C LEU A 237 -5.66 15.62 -6.42
N THR A 238 -4.72 16.41 -5.90
CA THR A 238 -4.29 16.34 -4.48
C THR A 238 -4.81 17.52 -3.68
N HIS A 239 -4.94 18.70 -4.29
CA HIS A 239 -5.35 19.92 -3.61
C HIS A 239 -6.18 20.86 -4.50
N VAL A 240 -7.16 21.51 -3.86
CA VAL A 240 -7.82 22.74 -4.32
C VAL A 240 -7.92 23.67 -3.11
N LEU A 241 -7.10 24.72 -3.12
CA LEU A 241 -6.93 25.65 -2.00
C LEU A 241 -7.38 27.05 -2.40
N PHE A 242 -7.96 27.79 -1.45
CA PHE A 242 -8.28 29.20 -1.64
C PHE A 242 -7.03 30.07 -1.50
N GLY A 243 -6.85 31.02 -2.42
CA GLY A 243 -5.69 31.90 -2.53
C GLY A 243 -4.54 31.30 -3.36
N GLU A 244 -3.49 32.11 -3.54
CA GLU A 244 -2.26 31.73 -4.25
C GLU A 244 -1.28 31.02 -3.31
N VAL A 245 -1.64 29.81 -2.88
CA VAL A 245 -0.84 29.00 -1.96
C VAL A 245 0.28 28.27 -2.73
N VAL A 246 1.49 28.24 -2.17
CA VAL A 246 2.61 27.41 -2.63
C VAL A 246 3.16 26.61 -1.45
N LYS A 247 3.44 25.33 -1.66
CA LYS A 247 4.09 24.47 -0.66
C LYS A 247 5.51 24.10 -1.10
N PRO A 248 6.44 23.86 -0.16
CA PRO A 248 7.78 23.39 -0.50
C PRO A 248 7.76 22.14 -1.39
N GLY A 249 8.59 22.13 -2.43
CA GLY A 249 8.72 21.02 -3.38
C GLY A 249 7.62 20.95 -4.45
N TRP A 250 6.64 21.87 -4.44
CA TRP A 250 5.67 21.98 -5.52
C TRP A 250 6.29 22.69 -6.73
N VAL A 251 6.01 22.18 -7.93
CA VAL A 251 6.51 22.73 -9.20
C VAL A 251 5.35 23.35 -9.97
N ARG A 252 5.50 24.58 -10.42
CA ARG A 252 4.45 25.24 -11.21
C ARG A 252 4.39 24.62 -12.61
N ASP A 253 3.20 24.18 -13.02
CA ASP A 253 2.94 23.58 -14.33
C ASP A 253 1.45 23.76 -14.68
N GLU A 254 1.19 24.75 -15.56
CA GLU A 254 -0.15 25.09 -16.02
C GLU A 254 -0.80 23.95 -16.83
N HIS A 255 0.01 23.18 -17.57
CA HIS A 255 -0.47 22.13 -18.44
C HIS A 255 -0.93 20.91 -17.63
N ALA A 256 -0.17 20.54 -16.60
CA ALA A 256 -0.47 19.38 -15.76
C ALA A 256 -1.84 19.47 -15.07
N VAL A 257 -2.29 20.67 -14.70
CA VAL A 257 -3.59 20.88 -14.04
C VAL A 257 -4.73 21.23 -15.01
N GLY A 258 -4.45 21.28 -16.32
CA GLY A 258 -5.40 21.81 -17.31
C GLY A 258 -6.76 21.10 -17.31
N HIS A 259 -6.77 19.79 -17.11
CA HIS A 259 -8.00 19.01 -17.01
C HIS A 259 -8.85 19.35 -15.76
N VAL A 260 -8.21 19.67 -14.63
CA VAL A 260 -8.89 20.11 -13.41
C VAL A 260 -9.45 21.52 -13.60
N ARG A 261 -8.63 22.44 -14.14
CA ARG A 261 -9.04 23.83 -14.41
C ARG A 261 -10.29 23.88 -15.29
N LYS A 262 -10.28 23.12 -16.39
CA LYS A 262 -11.44 23.00 -17.28
C LYS A 262 -12.73 22.62 -16.53
N GLN A 263 -12.67 21.62 -15.65
CA GLN A 263 -13.86 21.20 -14.93
C GLN A 263 -14.30 22.21 -13.85
N LEU A 264 -13.36 22.89 -13.21
CA LEU A 264 -13.69 23.97 -12.28
C LEU A 264 -14.34 25.15 -13.01
N ASP A 265 -13.84 25.54 -14.19
CA ASP A 265 -14.44 26.58 -15.03
C ASP A 265 -15.87 26.20 -15.45
N GLU A 266 -16.09 24.96 -15.91
CA GLU A 266 -17.43 24.43 -16.23
C GLU A 266 -18.36 24.42 -15.01
N TYR A 267 -17.83 24.12 -13.82
CA TYR A 267 -18.60 24.13 -12.57
C TYR A 267 -19.01 25.54 -12.18
N PHE A 268 -18.09 26.51 -12.24
CA PHE A 268 -18.37 27.92 -11.95
C PHE A 268 -19.31 28.56 -12.97
N ALA A 269 -19.31 28.07 -14.22
CA ALA A 269 -20.27 28.46 -15.24
C ALA A 269 -21.65 27.77 -15.09
N GLY A 270 -21.82 26.86 -14.13
CA GLY A 270 -23.07 26.10 -13.94
C GLY A 270 -23.31 24.98 -14.96
N ALA A 271 -22.39 24.78 -15.91
CA ALA A 271 -22.47 23.73 -16.93
C ALA A 271 -22.16 22.33 -16.37
N ARG A 272 -21.34 22.25 -15.32
CA ARG A 272 -20.97 21.00 -14.64
C ARG A 272 -21.59 20.90 -13.25
N LYS A 273 -22.26 19.76 -13.01
CA LYS A 273 -22.84 19.42 -11.69
C LYS A 273 -22.09 18.30 -10.94
N ALA A 274 -21.20 17.58 -11.63
CA ALA A 274 -20.38 16.52 -11.06
C ALA A 274 -18.96 16.53 -11.64
N PHE A 275 -17.96 16.31 -10.79
CA PHE A 275 -16.55 16.22 -11.21
C PHE A 275 -16.18 14.80 -11.60
N ASP A 276 -15.50 14.67 -12.72
CA ASP A 276 -14.88 13.43 -13.20
C ASP A 276 -13.37 13.57 -13.07
N LEU A 277 -12.89 13.54 -11.82
CA LEU A 277 -11.49 13.73 -11.46
C LEU A 277 -11.05 12.59 -10.54
N GLU A 278 -9.91 11.98 -10.87
CA GLU A 278 -9.21 11.11 -9.94
C GLU A 278 -8.62 11.94 -8.80
N VAL A 279 -8.97 11.60 -7.57
CA VAL A 279 -8.50 12.30 -6.37
C VAL A 279 -7.52 11.44 -5.59
N CYS A 280 -6.47 12.06 -5.07
CA CYS A 280 -5.45 11.43 -4.23
C CYS A 280 -5.07 12.33 -3.03
N PRO A 281 -6.02 12.67 -2.14
CA PRO A 281 -5.70 13.46 -0.95
C PRO A 281 -4.87 12.63 0.05
N THR A 282 -4.05 13.29 0.87
CA THR A 282 -3.35 12.65 1.99
C THR A 282 -4.16 12.83 3.27
N GLY A 283 -4.52 11.72 3.94
CA GLY A 283 -5.24 11.75 5.21
C GLY A 283 -5.24 10.41 5.96
N THR A 284 -5.85 10.39 7.14
CA THR A 284 -6.11 9.17 7.92
C THR A 284 -7.23 8.35 7.27
N ALA A 285 -7.31 7.05 7.60
CA ALA A 285 -8.39 6.18 7.10
C ALA A 285 -9.79 6.77 7.34
N PHE A 286 -10.03 7.30 8.54
CA PHE A 286 -11.29 7.97 8.88
C PHE A 286 -11.54 9.24 8.06
N GLN A 287 -10.50 10.03 7.77
CA GLN A 287 -10.65 11.19 6.88
C GLN A 287 -11.05 10.76 5.47
N HIS A 288 -10.46 9.70 4.93
CA HIS A 288 -10.84 9.16 3.62
C HIS A 288 -12.28 8.67 3.57
N GLU A 289 -12.78 8.00 4.62
CA GLU A 289 -14.18 7.60 4.74
C GLU A 289 -15.12 8.83 4.68
N VAL A 290 -14.81 9.86 5.47
CA VAL A 290 -15.58 11.11 5.49
C VAL A 290 -15.56 11.79 4.12
N TRP A 291 -14.39 11.99 3.50
CA TRP A 291 -14.29 12.66 2.20
C TRP A 291 -15.02 11.90 1.08
N SER A 292 -15.04 10.56 1.14
CA SER A 292 -15.84 9.73 0.25
C SER A 292 -17.34 10.01 0.42
N ALA A 293 -17.84 10.04 1.67
CA ALA A 293 -19.24 10.37 1.96
C ALA A 293 -19.62 11.79 1.49
N LEU A 294 -18.71 12.77 1.63
CA LEU A 294 -18.95 14.14 1.14
C LEU A 294 -19.18 14.18 -0.38
N ARG A 295 -18.41 13.41 -1.16
CA ARG A 295 -18.58 13.34 -2.63
C ARG A 295 -19.94 12.75 -3.03
N GLY A 296 -20.60 12.02 -2.12
CA GLY A 296 -21.95 11.50 -2.31
C GLY A 296 -23.07 12.54 -2.14
N ILE A 297 -22.78 13.74 -1.61
CA ILE A 297 -23.78 14.80 -1.46
C ILE A 297 -24.09 15.39 -2.85
N PRO A 298 -25.33 15.32 -3.36
CA PRO A 298 -25.65 15.83 -4.70
C PRO A 298 -25.49 17.35 -4.83
N TYR A 299 -25.29 17.81 -6.07
CA TYR A 299 -25.25 19.25 -6.40
C TYR A 299 -26.54 19.95 -5.97
N GLY A 300 -26.42 21.09 -5.29
CA GLY A 300 -27.55 21.87 -4.78
C GLY A 300 -28.20 21.31 -3.51
N GLN A 301 -27.70 20.19 -2.98
CA GLN A 301 -28.16 19.62 -1.71
C GLN A 301 -27.15 19.86 -0.60
N THR A 302 -27.66 19.94 0.63
CA THR A 302 -26.85 20.04 1.84
C THR A 302 -27.08 18.85 2.76
N ARG A 303 -26.11 18.62 3.66
CA ARG A 303 -26.19 17.64 4.75
C ARG A 303 -25.67 18.25 6.03
N SER A 304 -26.15 17.77 7.17
CA SER A 304 -25.56 18.11 8.46
C SER A 304 -24.34 17.23 8.77
N TYR A 305 -23.49 17.68 9.70
CA TYR A 305 -22.42 16.83 10.22
C TYR A 305 -22.95 15.52 10.85
N GLY A 306 -24.17 15.56 11.42
CA GLY A 306 -24.86 14.40 11.96
C GLY A 306 -25.27 13.42 10.87
N ASP A 307 -25.83 13.91 9.76
CA ASP A 307 -26.28 13.07 8.65
C ASP A 307 -25.11 12.26 8.05
N ILE A 308 -23.94 12.89 7.94
CA ILE A 308 -22.73 12.21 7.47
C ILE A 308 -22.25 11.18 8.50
N ALA A 309 -22.30 11.51 9.79
CA ALA A 309 -21.91 10.58 10.86
C ALA A 309 -22.83 9.34 10.89
N GLU A 310 -24.13 9.56 10.70
CA GLU A 310 -25.15 8.51 10.63
C GLU A 310 -24.97 7.63 9.39
N HIS A 311 -24.69 8.24 8.22
CA HIS A 311 -24.37 7.52 6.98
C HIS A 311 -23.13 6.62 7.12
N LEU A 312 -22.16 7.02 7.92
CA LEU A 312 -20.95 6.24 8.23
C LEU A 312 -21.16 5.19 9.32
N GLY A 313 -22.39 5.02 9.84
CA GLY A 313 -22.69 4.09 10.94
C GLY A 313 -22.10 4.52 12.29
N ARG A 314 -21.81 5.82 12.47
CA ARG A 314 -21.21 6.38 13.68
C ARG A 314 -21.99 7.63 14.14
N PRO A 315 -23.25 7.50 14.60
CA PRO A 315 -24.14 8.64 14.87
C PRO A 315 -23.54 9.66 15.87
N ASP A 316 -22.74 9.21 16.84
CA ASP A 316 -22.11 10.08 17.84
C ASP A 316 -20.83 10.79 17.35
N ALA A 317 -20.42 10.59 16.10
CA ALA A 317 -19.15 11.08 15.56
C ALA A 317 -19.21 12.45 14.88
N ALA A 318 -20.31 13.20 14.98
CA ALA A 318 -20.50 14.48 14.27
C ALA A 318 -19.33 15.47 14.44
N ARG A 319 -18.76 15.59 15.66
CA ARG A 319 -17.58 16.45 15.89
C ARG A 319 -16.33 15.94 15.17
N ALA A 320 -16.12 14.62 15.12
CA ALA A 320 -14.99 14.02 14.43
C ALA A 320 -15.13 14.21 12.92
N VAL A 321 -16.34 14.04 12.38
CA VAL A 321 -16.68 14.36 10.99
C VAL A 321 -16.39 15.83 10.69
N GLY A 322 -16.78 16.76 11.57
CA GLY A 322 -16.48 18.19 11.41
C GLY A 322 -14.98 18.49 11.28
N ARG A 323 -14.15 17.85 12.12
CA ARG A 323 -12.67 17.97 12.01
C ARG A 323 -12.13 17.38 10.71
N ALA A 324 -12.65 16.22 10.29
CA ALA A 324 -12.25 15.59 9.03
C ALA A 324 -12.68 16.42 7.81
N ASN A 325 -13.88 17.01 7.83
CA ASN A 325 -14.38 17.95 6.82
C ASN A 325 -13.49 19.20 6.72
N GLY A 326 -13.11 19.78 7.87
CA GLY A 326 -12.17 20.92 7.91
C GLY A 326 -10.75 20.58 7.45
N SER A 327 -10.39 19.29 7.43
CA SER A 327 -9.08 18.82 6.94
C SER A 327 -9.07 18.50 5.45
N ASN A 328 -10.18 18.70 4.73
CA ASN A 328 -10.29 18.39 3.31
C ASN A 328 -9.31 19.26 2.48
N PRO A 329 -8.30 18.68 1.80
CA PRO A 329 -7.36 19.45 1.00
C PRO A 329 -7.90 19.78 -0.40
N ILE A 330 -9.02 19.19 -0.81
CA ILE A 330 -9.58 19.31 -2.17
C ILE A 330 -10.95 20.02 -2.10
N SER A 331 -10.94 21.31 -1.73
CA SER A 331 -12.16 22.11 -1.65
C SER A 331 -12.94 22.13 -2.96
N ILE A 332 -14.26 22.32 -2.89
CA ILE A 332 -15.20 22.36 -4.02
C ILE A 332 -15.41 20.99 -4.69
N VAL A 333 -14.34 20.28 -5.09
CA VAL A 333 -14.40 18.95 -5.72
C VAL A 333 -14.79 17.87 -4.71
N VAL A 334 -14.21 17.90 -3.51
CA VAL A 334 -14.79 17.24 -2.33
C VAL A 334 -15.65 18.32 -1.66
N PRO A 335 -17.00 18.23 -1.72
CA PRO A 335 -17.88 19.39 -1.51
C PRO A 335 -18.14 19.66 -0.03
N CYS A 336 -17.10 20.03 0.72
CA CYS A 336 -17.19 20.40 2.13
C CYS A 336 -18.07 21.64 2.38
N HIS A 337 -18.32 22.48 1.36
CA HIS A 337 -19.25 23.61 1.43
C HIS A 337 -20.72 23.19 1.55
N ARG A 338 -21.07 21.95 1.14
CA ARG A 338 -22.43 21.40 1.26
C ARG A 338 -22.77 20.91 2.68
N VAL A 339 -21.80 20.88 3.59
CA VAL A 339 -22.03 20.47 4.98
C VAL A 339 -22.33 21.68 5.85
N ILE A 340 -23.50 21.71 6.49
CA ILE A 340 -23.97 22.85 7.31
C ILE A 340 -24.41 22.41 8.71
N GLY A 341 -24.66 23.37 9.60
CA GLY A 341 -25.29 23.08 10.89
C GLY A 341 -26.72 22.54 10.70
N ARG A 342 -27.20 21.73 11.65
CA ARG A 342 -28.57 21.16 11.61
C ARG A 342 -29.65 22.25 11.68
N ASP A 343 -29.31 23.39 12.28
CA ASP A 343 -30.11 24.61 12.35
C ASP A 343 -30.02 25.47 11.06
N GLY A 344 -29.30 25.01 10.04
CA GLY A 344 -29.02 25.77 8.82
C GLY A 344 -27.82 26.71 8.93
N SER A 345 -27.13 26.77 10.07
CA SER A 345 -26.01 27.68 10.27
C SER A 345 -24.82 27.35 9.37
N MET A 346 -24.23 28.40 8.82
CA MET A 346 -23.01 28.32 8.00
C MET A 346 -21.79 28.41 8.89
N THR A 347 -21.38 27.29 9.48
CA THR A 347 -20.19 27.23 10.33
C THR A 347 -19.00 26.68 9.56
N GLY A 348 -17.82 27.28 9.73
CA GLY A 348 -16.50 26.72 9.40
C GLY A 348 -16.30 26.38 7.92
N PHE A 349 -15.44 27.11 7.23
CA PHE A 349 -15.05 26.82 5.85
C PHE A 349 -13.65 27.35 5.55
N GLY A 350 -12.83 26.56 4.84
CA GLY A 350 -11.45 26.93 4.52
C GLY A 350 -11.33 28.23 3.72
N GLY A 351 -12.33 28.57 2.91
CA GLY A 351 -12.41 29.84 2.16
C GLY A 351 -13.22 30.94 2.85
N GLY A 352 -13.65 30.75 4.10
CA GLY A 352 -14.57 31.65 4.79
C GLY A 352 -16.05 31.40 4.48
N THR A 353 -16.93 31.83 5.38
CA THR A 353 -18.38 31.60 5.27
C THR A 353 -18.99 32.29 4.05
N ASP A 354 -18.44 33.41 3.61
CA ASP A 354 -18.93 34.14 2.43
C ASP A 354 -18.73 33.33 1.15
N VAL A 355 -17.54 32.74 0.97
CA VAL A 355 -17.27 31.84 -0.16
C VAL A 355 -18.20 30.63 -0.13
N LYS A 356 -18.43 30.05 1.05
CA LYS A 356 -19.38 28.94 1.22
C LYS A 356 -20.79 29.33 0.75
N ALA A 357 -21.25 30.53 1.11
CA ALA A 357 -22.56 31.06 0.70
C ALA A 357 -22.65 31.16 -0.81
N ARG A 358 -21.61 31.73 -1.43
CA ARG A 358 -21.54 31.95 -2.88
C ARG A 358 -21.52 30.65 -3.68
N LEU A 359 -20.83 29.62 -3.17
CA LEU A 359 -20.84 28.28 -3.76
C LEU A 359 -22.24 27.65 -3.68
N LEU A 360 -22.90 27.72 -2.52
CA LEU A 360 -24.26 27.19 -2.37
C LEU A 360 -25.28 27.92 -3.25
N ALA A 361 -25.19 29.25 -3.33
CA ALA A 361 -26.05 30.07 -4.19
C ALA A 361 -25.88 29.73 -5.68
N LEU A 362 -24.63 29.54 -6.13
CA LEU A 362 -24.32 29.04 -7.47
C LEU A 362 -25.02 27.71 -7.73
N GLU A 363 -24.95 26.77 -6.78
CA GLU A 363 -25.58 25.46 -6.94
C GLU A 363 -27.11 25.49 -6.90
N GLN A 364 -27.70 26.54 -6.34
CA GLN A 364 -29.14 26.79 -6.33
C GLN A 364 -29.63 27.54 -7.57
N GLY A 365 -28.74 27.87 -8.51
CA GLY A 365 -29.09 28.61 -9.74
C GLY A 365 -29.40 30.08 -9.51
N GLN A 366 -28.96 30.67 -8.39
CA GLN A 366 -29.08 32.10 -8.17
C GLN A 366 -28.01 32.85 -8.99
N PRO A 367 -28.37 33.90 -9.75
CA PRO A 367 -27.41 34.62 -10.59
C PRO A 367 -26.35 35.33 -9.74
N HIS A 368 -25.07 35.16 -10.10
CA HIS A 368 -23.98 35.98 -9.56
C HIS A 368 -23.86 37.29 -10.36
N SER A 369 -23.81 38.43 -9.67
CA SER A 369 -23.14 39.62 -10.19
C SER A 369 -21.64 39.28 -10.28
N LEU A 370 -21.06 39.39 -11.46
CA LEU A 370 -19.65 39.04 -11.70
C LEU A 370 -18.66 40.08 -11.17
N PHE A 371 -19.14 41.20 -10.60
CA PHE A 371 -18.30 42.26 -10.05
C PHE A 371 -19.04 42.95 -8.90
N ASP A 372 -18.67 42.64 -7.66
CA ASP A 372 -18.80 43.52 -6.49
C ASP A 372 -17.53 43.41 -5.65
#